data_AF-A0A7Y8M140-F1
#
_entry.id   AF-A0A7Y8M140-F1
#
_cell.length_a   1.000
_cell.length_b   1.000
_cell.length_c   1.000
_cell.angle_alpha   90.00
_cell.angle_beta   90.00
_cell.angle_gamma   90.00
#
_symmetry.space_group_name_H-M   'P 1'
#
loop_
_entity.id
_entity.type
_entity.pdbx_description
1 polymer ?
#
loop_
_entity_poly.entity_id
_entity_poly.type
_entity_poly.pdbx_seq_one_letter_code
_entity_poly.pdbx_strand_id
1 'polypeptide(L)'
;MEEHKPQPIPDESLKLGYEVRDINLRTLVWSVVILLVVVGAISVSIGLLYGFLSADQSARSAPPPPLLEEAQGLPSGPLLQRDPEQSMQRMRSEEDALLNNYGWVDKEAGVIHIPIERAIELTLERGLPTRPPEKK
;
A
#
# COMPACT_ATOMS: atom_id res chain seq x y z
N MET A 1 43.43 45.33 -64.39
CA MET A 1 42.71 46.16 -63.41
C MET A 1 41.25 46.07 -63.77
N GLU A 2 40.52 45.14 -63.17
CA GLU A 2 39.06 45.19 -63.17
C GLU A 2 38.63 45.23 -61.72
N GLU A 3 38.21 46.41 -61.30
CA GLU A 3 37.76 46.70 -59.95
C GLU A 3 36.35 46.10 -59.80
N HIS A 4 36.26 44.96 -59.11
CA HIS A 4 34.98 44.32 -58.80
C HIS A 4 34.27 45.16 -57.74
N LYS A 5 33.42 46.08 -58.19
CA LYS A 5 32.59 46.91 -57.32
C LYS A 5 31.54 46.04 -56.63
N PRO A 6 31.38 46.13 -55.29
CA PRO A 6 30.37 45.35 -54.58
C PRO A 6 28.98 45.71 -55.11
N GLN A 7 28.23 44.68 -55.51
CA GLN A 7 26.86 44.82 -56.01
C GLN A 7 25.96 45.35 -54.88
N PRO A 8 25.11 46.35 -55.14
CA PRO A 8 24.17 46.86 -54.14
C PRO A 8 23.12 45.80 -53.79
N ILE A 9 22.80 45.72 -52.49
CA ILE A 9 21.84 44.74 -51.94
C ILE A 9 20.43 45.06 -52.46
N PRO A 10 19.68 44.08 -53.00
CA PRO A 10 18.29 44.30 -53.40
C PRO A 10 17.40 44.62 -52.20
N ASP A 11 16.69 45.77 -52.25
CA ASP A 11 15.79 46.28 -51.19
C ASP A 11 14.69 45.29 -50.77
N GLU A 12 14.39 44.32 -51.62
CA GLU A 12 13.39 43.28 -51.40
C GLU A 12 13.78 42.33 -50.25
N SER A 13 15.07 42.03 -50.11
CA SER A 13 15.58 41.12 -49.07
C SER A 13 15.51 41.73 -47.66
N LEU A 14 15.74 43.04 -47.54
CA LEU A 14 15.60 43.79 -46.29
C LEU A 14 14.13 43.98 -45.90
N LYS A 15 13.22 44.15 -46.88
CA LYS A 15 11.77 44.26 -46.64
C LYS A 15 11.12 42.95 -46.16
N LEU A 16 11.65 41.80 -46.55
CA LEU A 16 11.15 40.49 -46.08
C LEU A 16 11.68 40.09 -44.69
N GLY A 17 12.57 40.89 -44.08
CA GLY A 17 13.08 40.64 -42.73
C GLY A 17 14.10 39.50 -42.64
N TYR A 18 14.77 39.13 -43.74
CA TYR A 18 15.80 38.10 -43.72
C TYR A 18 17.12 38.64 -43.14
N GLU A 19 17.65 37.97 -42.11
CA GLU A 19 18.97 38.25 -41.53
C GLU A 19 20.08 37.67 -42.44
N VAL A 20 20.94 38.54 -42.98
CA VAL A 20 22.04 38.19 -43.92
C VAL A 20 23.30 37.72 -43.18
N ARG A 21 23.20 37.42 -41.88
CA ARG A 21 24.35 37.04 -41.06
C ARG A 21 24.52 35.52 -41.08
N ASP A 22 25.56 35.06 -41.77
CA ASP A 22 25.95 33.66 -41.78
C ASP A 22 26.34 33.19 -40.37
N ILE A 23 25.86 32.00 -39.98
CA ILE A 23 26.19 31.40 -38.70
C ILE A 23 27.69 31.08 -38.66
N ASN A 24 28.38 31.55 -37.62
CA ASN A 24 29.77 31.23 -37.40
C ASN A 24 29.94 29.72 -37.12
N LEU A 25 30.36 28.95 -38.14
CA LEU A 25 30.60 27.51 -38.05
C LEU A 25 31.53 27.14 -36.89
N ARG A 26 32.55 27.96 -36.63
CA ARG A 26 33.45 27.77 -35.49
C ARG A 26 32.69 27.80 -34.16
N THR A 27 31.82 28.79 -33.96
CA THR A 27 31.00 28.92 -32.75
C THR A 27 30.02 27.75 -32.63
N LEU A 28 29.42 27.33 -33.75
CA LEU A 28 28.52 26.18 -33.78
C LEU A 28 29.24 24.89 -33.35
N VAL A 29 30.40 24.59 -33.93
CA VAL A 29 31.18 23.39 -33.58
C VAL A 29 31.60 23.41 -32.11
N TRP A 30 32.10 24.55 -31.61
CA TRP A 30 32.46 24.68 -30.19
C TRP A 30 31.26 24.50 -29.27
N SER A 31 30.08 25.03 -29.64
CA SER A 31 28.86 24.87 -28.85
C SER A 31 28.42 23.41 -28.74
N VAL A 32 28.54 22.64 -29.83
CA VAL A 32 28.23 21.20 -29.84
C VAL A 32 29.25 20.41 -29.01
N VAL A 33 30.53 20.73 -29.14
CA VAL A 33 31.59 20.09 -28.35
C VAL A 33 31.38 20.36 -26.85
N ILE A 34 31.12 21.60 -26.47
CA ILE A 34 30.85 21.98 -25.07
C ILE A 34 29.61 21.26 -24.56
N LEU A 35 28.53 21.20 -25.34
CA LEU A 35 27.32 20.48 -24.96
C LEU A 35 27.62 19.00 -24.68
N LEU A 36 28.37 18.32 -25.55
CA LEU A 36 28.73 16.92 -25.37
C LEU A 36 29.61 16.70 -24.13
N VAL A 37 30.55 17.61 -23.86
CA VAL A 37 31.38 17.54 -22.65
C VAL A 37 30.53 17.72 -21.39
N VAL A 38 29.58 18.65 -21.39
CA VAL A 38 28.68 18.87 -20.25
C VAL A 38 27.78 17.67 -20.02
N VAL A 39 27.17 17.11 -21.07
CA VAL A 39 26.34 15.90 -20.97
C VAL A 39 27.18 14.73 -20.45
N GLY A 40 28.38 14.52 -21.00
CA GLY A 40 29.29 13.47 -20.55
C GLY A 40 29.70 13.65 -19.09
N ALA A 41 30.02 14.87 -18.67
CA ALA A 41 30.35 15.17 -17.27
C ALA A 41 29.18 14.87 -16.33
N ILE A 42 27.95 15.28 -16.69
CA ILE A 42 26.74 14.97 -15.92
C ILE A 42 26.52 13.46 -15.83
N SER A 43 26.63 12.73 -16.94
CA SER A 43 26.49 11.27 -16.95
C SER A 43 27.53 10.57 -16.07
N VAL A 44 28.78 11.02 -16.11
CA VAL A 44 29.85 10.49 -15.25
C VAL A 44 29.58 10.83 -13.78
N SER A 45 29.20 12.07 -13.46
CA SER A 45 28.85 12.48 -12.09
C SER A 45 27.68 11.67 -11.52
N ILE A 46 26.64 11.43 -12.32
CA ILE A 46 25.49 10.59 -11.93
C ILE A 46 25.95 9.14 -11.73
N GLY A 47 26.76 8.59 -12.65
CA GLY A 47 27.30 7.23 -12.52
C GLY A 47 28.16 7.04 -11.27
N LEU A 48 29.02 8.01 -10.96
CA LEU A 48 29.82 8.01 -9.73
C LEU A 48 28.91 8.09 -8.50
N LEU A 49 27.95 9.03 -8.46
CA LEU A 49 26.99 9.16 -7.36
C LEU A 49 26.26 7.85 -7.11
N TYR A 50 25.68 7.24 -8.15
CA TYR A 50 25.03 5.94 -8.01
C TYR A 50 26.01 4.85 -7.54
N GLY A 51 27.25 4.80 -8.04
CA GLY A 51 28.27 3.85 -7.58
C GLY A 51 28.58 4.00 -6.10
N PHE A 52 28.79 5.24 -5.62
CA PHE A 52 29.04 5.54 -4.22
C PHE A 52 27.83 5.25 -3.31
N LEU A 53 26.62 5.62 -3.72
CA LEU A 53 25.41 5.38 -2.93
C LEU A 53 24.99 3.90 -2.93
N SER A 54 25.23 3.17 -4.03
CA SER A 54 24.86 1.76 -4.14
C SER A 54 25.81 0.83 -3.41
N ALA A 55 27.04 1.26 -3.12
CA ALA A 55 27.97 0.55 -2.25
C ALA A 55 27.41 0.37 -0.83
N ASP A 56 26.51 1.25 -0.39
CA ASP A 56 25.82 1.19 0.90
C ASP A 56 24.47 0.44 0.82
N GLN A 57 23.90 0.30 -0.40
CA GLN A 57 22.64 -0.40 -0.64
C GLN A 57 22.81 -1.92 -0.76
N SER A 58 23.95 -2.42 -1.24
CA SER A 58 24.22 -3.87 -1.27
C SER A 58 24.31 -4.50 0.14
N ALA A 59 24.56 -3.70 1.17
CA ALA A 59 24.42 -4.11 2.57
C ALA A 59 22.96 -4.04 3.09
N ARG A 60 22.07 -3.32 2.40
CA ARG A 60 20.64 -3.14 2.74
C ARG A 60 19.68 -3.97 1.89
N SER A 61 20.17 -4.65 0.85
CA SER A 61 19.44 -5.67 0.09
C SER A 61 19.24 -6.98 0.86
N ALA A 62 19.17 -6.92 2.21
CA ALA A 62 18.52 -7.98 2.95
C ALA A 62 17.06 -8.00 2.49
N PRO A 63 16.50 -9.17 2.13
CA PRO A 63 15.07 -9.29 1.86
C PRO A 63 14.29 -8.62 3.01
N PRO A 64 13.23 -7.84 2.73
CA PRO A 64 12.42 -7.28 3.80
C PRO A 64 12.04 -8.42 4.76
N PRO A 65 12.13 -8.21 6.08
CA PRO A 65 11.71 -9.22 7.03
C PRO A 65 10.28 -9.62 6.67
N PRO A 66 9.95 -10.93 6.61
CA PRO A 66 8.65 -11.42 6.14
C PRO A 66 7.44 -10.97 6.97
N LEU A 67 7.64 -10.08 7.94
CA LEU A 67 6.63 -9.55 8.87
C LEU A 67 6.12 -8.15 8.49
N LEU A 68 6.74 -7.45 7.52
CA LEU A 68 6.33 -6.09 7.15
C LEU A 68 5.36 -6.03 5.96
N GLU A 69 5.20 -7.13 5.23
CA GLU A 69 4.26 -7.21 4.10
C GLU A 69 2.82 -7.47 4.56
N GLU A 70 2.65 -8.12 5.73
CA GLU A 70 1.33 -8.46 6.28
C GLU A 70 0.67 -7.28 7.03
N ALA A 71 1.47 -6.31 7.50
CA ALA A 71 0.99 -5.19 8.31
C ALA A 71 0.35 -4.04 7.49
N GLN A 72 0.45 -4.05 6.16
CA GLN A 72 -0.11 -2.98 5.30
C GLN A 72 -1.55 -3.25 4.83
N GLY A 73 -2.13 -4.42 5.16
CA GLY A 73 -3.35 -4.90 4.52
C GLY A 73 -4.63 -4.84 5.36
N LEU A 74 -4.57 -4.63 6.67
CA LEU A 74 -5.79 -4.62 7.49
C LEU A 74 -6.23 -3.18 7.74
N PRO A 75 -7.39 -2.74 7.22
CA PRO A 75 -7.92 -1.42 7.53
C PRO A 75 -8.08 -1.29 9.05
N SER A 76 -7.68 -0.14 9.60
CA SER A 76 -7.75 0.19 11.03
C SER A 76 -9.19 0.38 11.57
N GLY A 77 -10.17 -0.20 10.90
CA GLY A 77 -11.59 -0.14 11.21
C GLY A 77 -12.18 -1.54 11.42
N PRO A 78 -13.44 -1.63 11.89
CA PRO A 78 -14.12 -2.91 12.03
C PRO A 78 -14.16 -3.63 10.67
N LEU A 79 -13.56 -4.82 10.62
CA LEU A 79 -13.57 -5.65 9.42
C LEU A 79 -15.00 -6.10 9.14
N LEU A 80 -15.41 -6.06 7.87
CA LEU A 80 -16.66 -6.67 7.45
C LEU A 80 -16.59 -8.19 7.66
N GLN A 81 -17.61 -8.75 8.30
CA GLN A 81 -17.80 -10.19 8.39
C GLN A 81 -17.91 -10.76 6.97
N ARG A 82 -16.98 -11.65 6.60
CA ARG A 82 -16.87 -12.20 5.23
C ARG A 82 -18.12 -12.96 4.77
N ASP A 83 -18.74 -13.72 5.68
CA ASP A 83 -19.93 -14.52 5.42
C ASP A 83 -20.87 -14.47 6.64
N PRO A 84 -21.78 -13.48 6.70
CA PRO A 84 -22.69 -13.32 7.82
C PRO A 84 -23.75 -14.43 7.89
N GLU A 85 -24.20 -14.99 6.76
CA GLU A 85 -25.23 -16.02 6.74
C GLU A 85 -24.72 -17.33 7.34
N GLN A 86 -23.56 -17.79 6.89
CA GLN A 86 -22.95 -18.99 7.44
C GLN A 86 -22.58 -18.81 8.92
N SER A 87 -22.13 -17.61 9.31
CA SER A 87 -21.85 -17.31 10.72
C SER A 87 -23.12 -17.40 11.58
N MET A 88 -24.22 -16.83 11.12
CA MET A 88 -25.50 -16.90 11.82
C MET A 88 -26.04 -18.33 11.89
N GLN A 89 -25.87 -19.12 10.83
CA GLN A 89 -26.30 -20.52 10.82
C GLN A 89 -25.50 -21.37 11.81
N ARG A 90 -24.17 -21.17 11.88
CA ARG A 90 -23.33 -21.85 12.87
C ARG A 90 -23.74 -21.48 14.30
N MET A 91 -23.90 -20.18 14.57
CA MET A 91 -24.33 -19.70 15.89
C MET A 91 -25.65 -20.36 16.32
N ARG A 92 -26.67 -20.36 15.44
CA ARG A 92 -27.95 -21.01 15.72
C ARG A 92 -27.78 -22.51 15.97
N SER A 93 -26.96 -23.20 15.18
CA SER A 93 -26.75 -24.64 15.35
C SER A 93 -26.05 -24.99 16.68
N GLU A 94 -25.14 -24.13 17.14
CA GLU A 94 -24.47 -24.29 18.43
C GLU A 94 -25.43 -24.01 19.59
N GLU A 95 -26.25 -22.96 19.49
CA GLU A 95 -27.32 -22.66 20.45
C GLU A 95 -28.33 -23.81 20.55
N ASP A 96 -28.81 -24.30 19.40
CA ASP A 96 -29.74 -25.43 19.34
C ASP A 96 -29.11 -26.69 19.95
N ALA A 97 -27.82 -26.93 19.69
CA ALA A 97 -27.13 -28.07 20.27
C ALA A 97 -27.02 -27.96 21.80
N LEU A 98 -26.73 -26.77 22.33
CA LEU A 98 -26.64 -26.52 23.77
C LEU A 98 -28.00 -26.66 24.47
N LEU A 99 -29.07 -26.15 23.85
CA LEU A 99 -30.42 -26.17 24.41
C LEU A 99 -31.05 -27.55 24.41
N ASN A 100 -30.85 -28.34 23.34
CA ASN A 100 -31.61 -29.58 23.13
C ASN A 100 -30.86 -30.85 23.54
N ASN A 101 -29.57 -30.76 23.89
CA ASN A 101 -28.76 -31.93 24.20
C ASN A 101 -28.13 -31.88 25.59
N TYR A 102 -27.54 -33.00 25.99
CA TYR A 102 -26.68 -33.08 27.16
C TYR A 102 -25.23 -32.79 26.78
N GLY A 103 -24.46 -32.33 27.75
CA GLY A 103 -23.03 -32.13 27.57
C GLY A 103 -22.36 -31.71 28.86
N TRP A 104 -21.04 -31.50 28.78
CA TRP A 104 -20.22 -31.16 29.92
C TRP A 104 -20.04 -29.64 30.00
N VAL A 105 -20.26 -29.07 31.18
CA VAL A 105 -19.83 -27.70 31.50
C VAL A 105 -18.42 -27.73 32.05
N ASP A 106 -18.17 -28.65 32.98
CA ASP A 106 -16.84 -28.91 33.56
C ASP A 106 -16.71 -30.41 33.81
N LYS A 107 -15.83 -31.07 33.05
CA LYS A 107 -15.60 -32.51 33.15
C LYS A 107 -14.87 -32.91 34.43
N GLU A 108 -13.96 -32.05 34.92
CA GLU A 108 -13.15 -32.36 36.10
C GLU A 108 -13.97 -32.20 37.38
N ALA A 109 -14.81 -31.17 37.44
CA ALA A 109 -15.76 -30.96 38.54
C ALA A 109 -17.02 -31.85 38.45
N GLY A 110 -17.19 -32.62 37.37
CA GLY A 110 -18.35 -33.50 37.18
C GLY A 110 -19.66 -32.76 36.88
N VAL A 111 -19.59 -31.54 36.34
CA VAL A 111 -20.74 -30.68 36.08
C VAL A 111 -21.22 -30.85 34.64
N ILE A 112 -22.46 -31.34 34.48
CA ILE A 112 -23.13 -31.49 33.18
C ILE A 112 -24.20 -30.42 32.96
N HIS A 113 -24.42 -30.03 31.71
CA HIS A 113 -25.65 -29.35 31.29
C HIS A 113 -26.68 -30.39 30.85
N ILE A 114 -27.95 -30.03 31.05
CA ILE A 114 -29.12 -30.81 30.65
C ILE A 114 -29.92 -30.03 29.60
N PRO A 115 -30.71 -30.71 28.74
CA PRO A 115 -31.62 -30.05 27.83
C PRO A 115 -32.57 -29.10 28.56
N ILE A 116 -32.94 -28.00 27.90
CA ILE A 116 -33.73 -26.93 28.52
C ILE A 116 -35.12 -27.41 28.95
N GLU A 117 -35.77 -28.29 28.17
CA GLU A 117 -37.06 -28.89 28.54
C GLU A 117 -36.92 -29.65 29.86
N ARG A 118 -35.85 -30.43 30.02
CA ARG A 118 -35.60 -31.19 31.26
C ARG A 118 -35.29 -30.28 32.44
N ALA A 119 -34.58 -29.17 32.20
CA ALA A 119 -34.33 -28.17 33.23
C ALA A 119 -35.64 -27.53 33.72
N ILE A 120 -36.56 -27.21 32.81
CA ILE A 120 -37.87 -26.64 33.14
C ILE A 120 -38.67 -27.64 33.99
N GLU A 121 -38.77 -28.91 33.58
CA GLU A 121 -39.47 -29.96 34.34
C GLU A 121 -38.93 -30.07 35.77
N LEU A 122 -37.61 -30.21 35.92
CA LEU A 122 -36.98 -30.34 37.22
C LEU A 122 -37.15 -29.08 38.08
N THR A 123 -37.22 -27.90 37.47
CA THR A 123 -37.46 -26.64 38.18
C THR A 123 -38.90 -26.57 38.67
N LEU A 124 -39.87 -27.02 37.86
CA LEU A 124 -41.28 -27.10 38.27
C LEU A 124 -41.48 -28.12 39.40
N GLU A 125 -40.81 -29.27 39.33
CA GLU A 125 -40.85 -30.30 40.38
C GLU A 125 -40.26 -29.80 41.71
N ARG A 126 -39.15 -29.06 41.67
CA ARG A 126 -38.45 -28.56 42.87
C ARG A 126 -39.00 -27.24 43.42
N GLY A 127 -39.73 -26.50 42.59
CA GLY A 127 -40.13 -25.13 42.86
C GLY A 127 -39.01 -24.11 42.62
N LEU A 128 -39.40 -22.83 42.47
CA LEU A 128 -38.46 -21.74 42.28
C LEU A 128 -37.80 -21.35 43.63
N PRO A 129 -36.49 -21.02 43.64
CA PRO A 129 -35.84 -20.55 44.85
C PRO A 129 -36.47 -19.24 45.33
N THR A 130 -36.94 -19.20 46.58
CA THR A 130 -37.47 -17.96 47.19
C THR A 130 -36.35 -17.17 47.86
N ARG A 131 -36.40 -15.83 47.77
CA ARG A 131 -35.47 -14.95 48.52
C ARG A 131 -35.61 -15.23 50.03
N PRO A 132 -34.52 -15.45 50.78
CA PRO A 132 -34.57 -15.59 52.23
C PRO A 132 -35.19 -14.35 52.87
N PRO A 133 -35.96 -14.48 53.97
CA PRO A 133 -36.50 -13.32 54.67
C PRO A 133 -35.35 -12.45 55.20
N GLU A 134 -35.44 -11.13 54.98
CA GLU A 134 -34.51 -10.16 55.55
C GLU A 134 -34.58 -10.24 57.08
N LYS A 135 -33.44 -10.54 57.73
CA LYS A 135 -33.33 -10.48 59.19
C LYS A 135 -33.42 -9.01 59.61
N LYS A 136 -34.45 -8.69 60.40
CA LYS A 136 -34.64 -7.37 61.04
C LYS A 136 -33.98 -7.35 62.41
#